data_AF-A0A2V7DF63-F1
#
_entry.id   AF-A0A2V7DF63-F1
#
_cell.length_a   1.000
_cell.length_b   1.000
_cell.length_c   1.000
_cell.angle_alpha   90.00
_cell.angle_beta   90.00
_cell.angle_gamma   90.00
#
_symmetry.space_group_name_H-M   'P 1'
#
loop_
_entity.id
_entity.type
_entity.pdbx_description
1 polymer ?
#
loop_
_entity_poly.entity_id
_entity_poly.type
_entity_poly.pdbx_seq_one_letter_code
_entity_poly.pdbx_strand_id
1 'polypeptide(L)'
;MTAERFAVRTRMRDPGLVASAGADPATVRVTFEYVAWGTVWLLAGTTIGLIASIKLHWPEFLPYAWLSFGRVRPAHTSLVLLGWASLALVGLSLYVVSRTSRVPLWSPRLARIALWLWNLALLGGLVTLLAG
;
A
#
# COMPACT_ATOMS: atom_id res chain seq x y z
N MET A 1 -11.42 2.71 -52.90
CA MET A 1 -10.79 3.37 -51.72
C MET A 1 -11.78 3.88 -50.66
N THR A 2 -13.10 3.67 -50.80
CA THR A 2 -14.13 4.29 -49.94
C THR A 2 -14.60 3.38 -48.79
N ALA A 3 -14.55 2.06 -48.96
CA ALA A 3 -15.05 1.10 -47.97
C ALA A 3 -14.17 0.96 -46.73
N GLU A 4 -12.84 1.00 -46.86
CA GLU A 4 -11.92 0.95 -45.71
C GLU A 4 -12.09 2.16 -44.77
N ARG A 5 -12.30 3.36 -45.34
CA ARG A 5 -12.53 4.57 -44.55
C ARG A 5 -13.82 4.48 -43.72
N PHE A 6 -14.83 3.76 -44.22
CA PHE A 6 -16.08 3.55 -43.49
C PHE A 6 -15.90 2.51 -42.36
N ALA A 7 -15.18 1.42 -42.62
CA ALA A 7 -14.88 0.38 -41.63
C ALA A 7 -13.97 0.87 -40.48
N VAL A 8 -13.01 1.75 -40.77
CA VAL A 8 -12.19 2.41 -39.74
C VAL A 8 -13.03 3.35 -38.87
N ARG A 9 -14.04 4.01 -39.46
CA ARG A 9 -14.91 4.95 -38.75
C ARG A 9 -15.92 4.26 -37.82
N THR A 10 -16.32 3.03 -38.12
CA THR A 10 -17.27 2.27 -37.29
C THR A 10 -16.61 1.60 -36.09
N ARG A 11 -15.35 1.15 -36.18
CA ARG A 11 -14.59 0.58 -35.04
C ARG A 11 -14.29 1.60 -33.93
N MET A 12 -14.21 2.90 -34.26
CA MET A 12 -14.08 3.96 -33.23
C MET A 12 -15.36 4.21 -32.42
N ARG A 13 -16.48 3.59 -32.79
CA ARG A 13 -17.79 3.77 -32.15
C ARG A 13 -18.29 2.48 -31.50
N ASP A 14 -17.37 1.59 -31.11
CA ASP A 14 -17.72 0.45 -30.26
C ASP A 14 -18.08 0.95 -28.85
N PRO A 15 -19.27 0.62 -28.32
CA PRO A 15 -19.67 0.99 -26.95
C PRO A 15 -18.71 0.47 -25.88
N GLY A 16 -17.94 -0.60 -26.18
CA GLY A 16 -16.89 -1.15 -25.32
C GLY A 16 -15.54 -0.42 -25.36
N LEU A 17 -15.35 0.49 -26.33
CA LEU A 17 -14.17 1.36 -26.47
C LEU A 17 -14.40 2.76 -25.89
N VAL A 18 -15.62 3.04 -25.41
CA VAL A 18 -15.91 4.26 -24.64
C VAL A 18 -15.23 4.09 -23.28
N ALA A 19 -14.00 4.58 -23.20
CA ALA A 19 -13.26 4.71 -21.96
C ALA A 19 -14.19 5.35 -20.90
N SER A 20 -14.39 4.67 -19.77
CA SER A 20 -15.06 5.27 -18.62
C SER A 20 -14.27 6.53 -18.27
N ALA A 21 -14.85 7.71 -18.54
CA ALA A 21 -14.19 8.98 -18.32
C ALA A 21 -13.78 9.20 -16.84
N GLY A 22 -14.42 8.48 -15.91
CA GLY A 22 -14.09 8.43 -14.50
C GLY A 22 -13.11 7.31 -14.13
N ALA A 23 -12.32 7.55 -13.08
CA ALA A 23 -11.59 6.47 -12.43
C ALA A 23 -12.60 5.42 -11.92
N ASP A 24 -12.34 4.14 -12.20
CA ASP A 24 -13.18 3.06 -11.70
C ASP A 24 -13.30 3.16 -10.16
N PRO A 25 -14.52 3.28 -9.60
CA PRO A 25 -14.72 3.43 -8.16
C PRO A 25 -14.07 2.31 -7.35
N ALA A 26 -14.01 1.09 -7.89
CA ALA A 26 -13.39 -0.03 -7.21
C ALA A 26 -11.86 0.15 -7.09
N THR A 27 -11.22 0.63 -8.15
CA THR A 27 -9.78 0.95 -8.14
C THR A 27 -9.47 2.07 -7.14
N VAL A 28 -10.26 3.15 -7.15
CA VAL A 28 -10.11 4.27 -6.20
C VAL A 28 -10.25 3.78 -4.76
N ARG A 29 -11.29 2.98 -4.48
CA ARG A 29 -11.55 2.42 -3.15
C ARG A 29 -10.37 1.58 -2.64
N VAL A 30 -9.83 0.70 -3.48
CA VAL A 30 -8.66 -0.12 -3.12
C VAL A 30 -7.44 0.74 -2.84
N THR A 31 -7.15 1.75 -3.67
CA THR A 31 -6.04 2.68 -3.41
C THR A 31 -6.19 3.37 -2.06
N PHE A 32 -7.38 3.86 -1.71
CA PHE A 32 -7.62 4.45 -0.40
C PHE A 32 -7.44 3.44 0.75
N GLU A 33 -7.84 2.19 0.58
CA GLU A 33 -7.59 1.13 1.57
C GLU A 33 -6.08 0.92 1.80
N TYR A 34 -5.28 0.88 0.75
CA TYR A 34 -3.81 0.78 0.85
C TYR A 34 -3.19 1.98 1.55
N VAL A 35 -3.60 3.21 1.18
CA VAL A 35 -3.09 4.43 1.79
C VAL A 35 -3.49 4.52 3.26
N ALA A 36 -4.75 4.18 3.60
CA ALA A 36 -5.22 4.18 4.97
C ALA A 36 -4.42 3.21 5.85
N TRP A 37 -4.19 1.97 5.39
CA TRP A 37 -3.32 1.03 6.08
C TRP A 37 -1.87 1.51 6.17
N GLY A 38 -1.35 2.11 5.10
CA GLY A 38 -0.04 2.77 5.12
C GLY A 38 0.05 3.83 6.21
N THR A 39 -0.97 4.67 6.37
CA THR A 39 -1.03 5.68 7.45
C THR A 39 -1.10 5.05 8.84
N VAL A 40 -1.84 3.96 9.03
CA VAL A 40 -1.87 3.23 10.31
C VAL A 40 -0.46 2.74 10.67
N TRP A 41 0.26 2.14 9.72
CA TRP A 41 1.63 1.69 9.93
C TRP A 41 2.62 2.83 10.09
N LEU A 42 2.39 3.99 9.48
CA LEU A 42 3.19 5.19 9.71
C LEU A 42 3.10 5.61 11.17
N LEU A 43 1.88 5.74 11.69
CA LEU A 43 1.65 6.12 13.08
C LEU A 43 2.32 5.11 14.02
N ALA A 44 2.09 3.81 13.82
CA ALA A 44 2.72 2.76 14.61
C ALA A 44 4.26 2.80 14.54
N GLY A 45 4.82 2.94 13.34
CA GLY A 45 6.25 3.07 13.10
C GLY A 45 6.83 4.30 13.79
N THR A 46 6.22 5.47 13.63
CA THR A 46 6.65 6.73 14.27
C THR A 46 6.57 6.64 15.79
N THR A 47 5.53 6.03 16.36
CA THR A 47 5.44 5.80 17.81
C THR A 47 6.57 4.91 18.32
N ILE A 48 6.88 3.80 17.64
CA ILE A 48 8.01 2.94 18.01
C ILE A 48 9.35 3.66 17.83
N GLY A 49 9.48 4.51 16.81
CA GLY A 49 10.65 5.36 16.62
C GLY A 49 10.84 6.38 17.74
N LEU A 50 9.74 6.97 18.23
CA LEU A 50 9.76 7.86 19.39
C LEU A 50 10.23 7.11 20.65
N ILE A 51 9.72 5.89 20.88
CA ILE A 51 10.17 5.04 22.00
C ILE A 51 11.67 4.74 21.89
N ALA A 52 12.16 4.42 20.68
CA ALA A 52 13.59 4.20 20.45
C ALA A 52 14.42 5.46 20.76
N SER A 53 13.93 6.64 20.36
CA SER A 53 14.60 7.92 20.62
C SER A 53 14.66 8.27 22.11
N ILE A 54 13.58 8.02 22.87
CA ILE A 54 13.56 8.21 24.32
C ILE A 54 14.57 7.27 24.99
N LYS A 55 14.65 6.00 24.57
CA LYS A 55 15.60 5.03 25.10
C LYS A 55 17.08 5.38 24.88
N LEU A 56 17.39 6.19 23.86
CA LEU A 56 18.75 6.70 23.65
C LEU A 56 19.17 7.72 24.73
N HIS A 57 18.22 8.49 25.26
CA HIS A 57 18.48 9.50 26.28
C HIS A 57 18.28 8.96 27.70
N TRP A 58 17.27 8.10 27.88
CA TRP A 58 16.92 7.51 29.16
C TRP A 58 16.72 5.99 29.02
N PRO A 59 17.78 5.19 29.25
CA PRO A 59 17.76 3.74 28.98
C PRO A 59 16.79 2.96 29.88
N GLU A 60 16.53 3.44 31.10
CA GLU A 60 15.59 2.84 32.07
C GLU A 60 14.11 3.04 31.70
N PHE A 61 13.82 3.82 30.66
CA PHE A 61 12.45 4.02 30.17
C PHE A 61 11.91 2.71 29.58
N LEU A 62 10.81 2.18 30.14
CA LEU A 62 10.17 0.90 29.77
C LEU A 62 11.16 -0.29 29.83
N PRO A 63 11.51 -0.78 31.04
CA PRO A 63 12.54 -1.80 31.26
C PRO A 63 12.06 -3.23 30.96
N TYR A 64 11.34 -3.41 29.85
CA TYR A 64 10.87 -4.72 29.41
C TYR A 64 11.78 -5.28 28.30
N ALA A 65 12.09 -6.58 28.36
CA ALA A 65 13.04 -7.24 27.44
C ALA A 65 12.64 -7.13 25.95
N TRP A 66 11.35 -7.28 25.65
CA TRP A 66 10.79 -7.10 24.30
C TRP A 66 10.88 -5.67 23.75
N LEU A 67 11.08 -4.68 24.61
CA LEU A 67 11.21 -3.27 24.25
C LEU A 67 12.66 -2.78 24.38
N SER A 68 13.63 -3.70 24.36
CA SER A 68 15.05 -3.35 24.32
C SER A 68 15.38 -2.56 23.05
N PHE A 69 16.31 -1.61 23.15
CA PHE A 69 16.69 -0.75 22.02
C PHE A 69 17.11 -1.56 20.78
N GLY A 70 17.80 -2.69 20.99
CA GLY A 70 18.20 -3.61 19.92
C GLY A 70 17.04 -4.25 19.15
N ARG A 71 15.85 -4.37 19.75
CA ARG A 71 14.64 -4.93 19.11
C ARG A 71 13.71 -3.85 18.56
N VAL A 72 13.57 -2.74 19.30
CA VAL A 72 12.70 -1.62 18.92
C VAL A 72 13.21 -0.91 17.66
N ARG A 73 14.53 -0.77 17.49
CA ARG A 73 15.12 -0.13 16.31
C ARG A 73 14.80 -0.89 15.00
N PRO A 74 15.10 -2.20 14.87
CA PRO A 74 14.72 -2.93 13.67
C PRO A 74 13.20 -2.97 13.47
N ALA A 75 12.42 -3.10 14.56
CA ALA A 75 10.96 -3.00 14.48
C ALA A 75 10.49 -1.65 13.88
N HIS A 76 11.02 -0.52 14.37
CA HIS A 76 10.72 0.81 13.83
C HIS A 76 10.99 0.89 12.32
N THR A 77 12.20 0.54 11.90
CA THR A 77 12.59 0.66 10.49
C THR A 77 11.78 -0.27 9.59
N SER A 78 11.47 -1.49 10.05
CA SER A 78 10.64 -2.44 9.31
C SER A 78 9.22 -1.93 9.14
N LEU A 79 8.62 -1.35 10.18
CA LEU A 79 7.26 -0.78 10.09
C LEU A 79 7.18 0.42 9.15
N VAL A 80 8.18 1.29 9.16
CA VAL A 80 8.20 2.46 8.28
C VAL A 80 8.44 2.05 6.82
N LEU A 81 9.41 1.16 6.56
CA LEU A 81 9.78 0.76 5.19
C LEU A 81 8.79 -0.23 4.57
N LEU A 82 8.51 -1.34 5.27
CA LEU A 82 7.66 -2.42 4.76
C LEU A 82 6.19 -2.15 5.03
N GLY A 83 5.85 -1.40 6.07
CA GLY A 83 4.47 -0.98 6.37
C GLY A 83 4.08 0.25 5.58
N TRP A 84 4.46 1.42 6.07
CA TRP A 84 4.00 2.69 5.49
C TRP A 84 4.45 2.88 4.04
N ALA A 85 5.77 2.91 3.78
CA ALA A 85 6.29 3.34 2.48
C ALA A 85 5.86 2.39 1.37
N SER A 86 5.98 1.08 1.60
CA SER A 86 5.62 0.06 0.62
C SER A 86 4.12 0.04 0.31
N LEU A 87 3.25 0.08 1.33
CA LEU A 87 1.79 0.11 1.10
C LEU A 87 1.35 1.39 0.38
N ALA A 88 1.93 2.54 0.73
CA ALA A 88 1.64 3.81 0.05
C ALA A 88 2.07 3.76 -1.43
N LEU A 89 3.27 3.24 -1.72
CA LEU A 89 3.80 3.12 -3.08
C LEU A 89 2.98 2.13 -3.93
N VAL A 90 2.60 0.98 -3.36
CA VAL A 90 1.77 -0.01 -4.06
C VAL A 90 0.35 0.52 -4.29
N GLY A 91 -0.27 1.16 -3.29
CA GLY A 91 -1.59 1.76 -3.43
C GLY A 91 -1.63 2.83 -4.54
N LEU A 92 -0.59 3.68 -4.56
CA LEU A 92 -0.45 4.71 -5.58
C LEU A 92 -0.14 4.12 -6.96
N SER A 93 0.69 3.08 -7.05
CA SER A 93 1.01 2.45 -8.34
C SER A 93 -0.22 1.80 -8.98
N LEU A 94 -1.09 1.16 -8.19
CA LEU A 94 -2.39 0.62 -8.65
C LEU A 94 -3.31 1.71 -9.21
N TYR A 95 -3.28 2.91 -8.61
CA TYR A 95 -4.01 4.06 -9.14
C TYR A 95 -3.37 4.61 -10.41
N VAL A 96 -2.05 4.81 -10.41
CA VAL A 96 -1.34 5.38 -11.55
C VAL A 96 -1.45 4.49 -12.78
N VAL A 97 -1.24 3.17 -12.64
CA VAL A 97 -1.27 2.22 -13.76
C VAL A 97 -2.65 2.16 -14.43
N SER A 98 -3.73 2.14 -13.65
CA SER A 98 -5.09 2.13 -14.20
C SER A 98 -5.41 3.44 -14.93
N ARG A 99 -4.91 4.57 -14.41
CA ARG A 99 -5.12 5.90 -15.00
C ARG A 99 -4.29 6.13 -16.26
N THR A 100 -3.03 5.73 -16.29
CA THR A 100 -2.15 5.92 -17.44
C THR A 100 -2.52 4.98 -18.58
N SER A 101 -2.84 3.72 -18.29
CA SER A 101 -3.28 2.76 -19.30
C SER A 101 -4.72 2.96 -19.76
N ARG A 102 -5.53 3.75 -19.02
CA ARG A 102 -6.98 3.93 -19.26
C ARG A 102 -7.75 2.60 -19.28
N VAL A 103 -7.29 1.62 -18.51
CA VAL A 103 -7.89 0.30 -18.36
C VAL A 103 -8.24 0.10 -16.88
N PRO A 104 -9.45 -0.39 -16.53
CA PRO A 104 -9.80 -0.66 -15.15
C PRO A 104 -8.90 -1.74 -14.55
N LEU A 105 -8.72 -1.72 -13.23
CA LEU A 105 -7.92 -2.72 -12.54
C LEU A 105 -8.51 -4.13 -12.77
N TRP A 106 -7.69 -5.06 -13.26
CA TRP A 106 -8.14 -6.40 -13.66
C TRP A 106 -8.87 -7.14 -12.52
N SER A 107 -8.36 -7.08 -11.30
CA SER A 107 -9.01 -7.71 -10.14
C SER A 107 -8.82 -6.90 -8.85
N PRO A 108 -9.82 -6.09 -8.46
CA PRO A 108 -9.83 -5.38 -7.17
C PRO A 108 -9.90 -6.33 -5.96
N ARG A 109 -10.37 -7.57 -6.15
CA ARG A 109 -10.40 -8.59 -5.09
C ARG A 109 -9.00 -9.11 -4.81
N LEU A 110 -8.20 -9.38 -5.85
CA LEU A 110 -6.83 -9.86 -5.70
C LEU A 110 -5.96 -8.81 -5.00
N ALA A 111 -6.12 -7.53 -5.35
CA ALA A 111 -5.44 -6.44 -4.66
C ALA A 111 -5.79 -6.39 -3.16
N ARG A 112 -7.06 -6.59 -2.79
CA ARG A 112 -7.46 -6.68 -1.37
C ARG A 112 -6.86 -7.91 -0.66
N ILE A 113 -6.79 -9.06 -1.32
CA ILE A 113 -6.14 -10.25 -0.75
C ILE A 113 -4.65 -9.96 -0.50
N ALA A 114 -3.96 -9.36 -1.46
CA ALA A 114 -2.56 -8.96 -1.31
C ALA A 114 -2.36 -7.98 -0.14
N LEU A 115 -3.25 -6.99 0.02
CA LEU A 115 -3.24 -6.06 1.16
C LEU A 115 -3.35 -6.79 2.50
N TRP A 116 -4.29 -7.72 2.63
CA TRP A 116 -4.45 -8.50 3.88
C TRP A 116 -3.25 -9.40 4.15
N LEU A 117 -2.74 -10.10 3.14
CA LEU A 117 -1.54 -10.92 3.27
C LEU A 117 -0.33 -10.09 3.71
N TRP A 118 -0.20 -8.88 3.16
CA TRP A 118 0.87 -7.94 3.53
C TRP A 118 0.76 -7.52 4.99
N ASN A 119 -0.43 -7.14 5.44
CA ASN A 119 -0.68 -6.76 6.83
C ASN A 119 -0.43 -7.93 7.80
N LEU A 120 -0.83 -9.15 7.44
CA LEU A 120 -0.57 -10.34 8.26
C LEU A 120 0.94 -10.65 8.33
N ALA A 121 1.65 -10.57 7.21
CA ALA A 121 3.10 -10.77 7.16
C ALA A 121 3.84 -9.73 8.00
N LEU A 122 3.42 -8.46 7.94
CA LEU A 122 3.97 -7.39 8.78
C LEU A 122 3.72 -7.60 10.26
N LEU A 123 2.49 -7.97 10.64
CA LEU A 123 2.15 -8.28 12.02
C LEU A 123 3.01 -9.45 12.53
N GLY A 124 3.13 -10.52 11.74
CA GLY A 124 4.02 -11.65 12.06
C GLY A 124 5.47 -11.22 12.21
N GLY A 125 6.01 -10.44 11.28
CA GLY A 125 7.36 -9.91 11.33
C GLY A 125 7.61 -9.02 12.55
N LEU A 126 6.66 -8.15 12.91
CA LEU A 126 6.74 -7.31 14.11
C LEU A 126 6.80 -8.14 15.38
N VAL A 127 5.93 -9.15 15.50
CA VAL A 127 5.92 -10.06 16.65
C VAL A 127 7.25 -10.80 16.75
N THR A 128 7.78 -11.33 15.64
CA THR A 128 9.07 -12.02 15.62
C THR A 128 10.21 -11.11 16.05
N LEU A 129 10.27 -9.88 15.53
CA LEU A 129 11.32 -8.91 15.89
C LEU A 129 11.28 -8.50 17.37
N LEU A 130 10.09 -8.41 17.96
CA LEU A 130 9.93 -8.06 19.38
C LEU A 130 10.12 -9.26 20.31
N ALA A 131 9.71 -10.46 19.89
CA ALA A 131 9.90 -11.71 20.62
C ALA A 131 11.39 -12.09 20.72
N GLY A 132 12.17 -11.78 19.69
CA GLY A 132 13.61 -12.06 19.61
C GLY A 132 13.89 -13.41 18.99
#